data_AF-A0A4Q0YGX0-F1
#
_entry.id   AF-A0A4Q0YGX0-F1
#
_cell.length_a   1.000
_cell.length_b   1.000
_cell.length_c   1.000
_cell.angle_alpha   90.00
_cell.angle_beta   90.00
_cell.angle_gamma   90.00
#
_symmetry.space_group_name_H-M   'P 1'
#
loop_
_entity.id
_entity.type
_entity.pdbx_description
1 polymer ?
#
loop_
_entity_poly.entity_id
_entity_poly.type
_entity_poly.pdbx_seq_one_letter_code
_entity_poly.pdbx_strand_id
1 'polypeptide(L)'
;MKIICSFLLVLFFSSSIYAQTGFPKKYYSLSTKEAKKYFIKYFIPKIENENMKILADRLFIENLVNAPKPVEGTPSYKRLQDLQKKYKIKDLFNYPKFLVRIDIIPPSLALAQAATESGWGKSRFFKEANNIFGHWTYNAKIGMLPLQREEGKKHLVRVFPNLEASIAAYMLNLNRTVAYAKFRIKRREARINGSLISGLKLCETMTKYSAIGYEYVKILRSVIRKNNLIEIDKNFHEKINNLK
;
A
#
# COMPACT_ATOMS: atom_id res chain seq x y z
N MET A 1 -49.77 -25.52 -39.93
CA MET A 1 -49.71 -25.26 -38.48
C MET A 1 -48.41 -24.52 -38.20
N LYS A 2 -48.51 -23.32 -37.60
CA LYS A 2 -47.45 -22.31 -37.44
C LYS A 2 -46.47 -22.70 -36.34
N ILE A 3 -45.15 -22.56 -36.54
CA ILE A 3 -44.21 -22.25 -35.45
C ILE A 3 -43.15 -21.27 -36.00
N ILE A 4 -43.31 -20.00 -35.65
CA ILE A 4 -42.31 -18.95 -35.83
C ILE A 4 -41.45 -18.98 -34.56
N CYS A 5 -40.21 -19.47 -34.65
CA CYS A 5 -39.23 -19.32 -33.59
C CYS A 5 -38.61 -17.92 -33.67
N SER A 6 -39.16 -17.00 -32.89
CA SER A 6 -38.57 -15.68 -32.65
C SER A 6 -37.30 -15.84 -31.81
N PHE A 7 -36.14 -15.66 -32.41
CA PHE A 7 -34.87 -15.52 -31.69
C PHE A 7 -34.81 -14.11 -31.08
N LEU A 8 -35.12 -14.01 -29.79
CA LEU A 8 -34.81 -12.82 -28.99
C LEU A 8 -33.29 -12.72 -28.83
N LEU A 9 -32.68 -11.85 -29.63
CA LEU A 9 -31.28 -11.47 -29.49
C LEU A 9 -31.13 -10.62 -28.21
N VAL A 10 -30.81 -11.26 -27.08
CA VAL A 10 -30.47 -10.55 -25.84
C VAL A 10 -29.08 -9.94 -26.04
N LEU A 11 -29.04 -8.66 -26.43
CA LEU A 11 -27.83 -7.84 -26.42
C LEU A 11 -27.38 -7.66 -24.97
N PHE A 12 -26.46 -8.50 -24.52
CA PHE A 12 -25.69 -8.24 -23.31
C PHE A 12 -24.83 -7.00 -23.56
N PHE A 13 -25.32 -5.84 -23.14
CA PHE A 13 -24.47 -4.67 -22.94
C PHE A 13 -23.51 -5.00 -21.80
N SER A 14 -22.33 -5.56 -22.13
CA SER A 14 -21.20 -5.53 -21.23
C SER A 14 -20.76 -4.08 -21.11
N SER A 15 -21.35 -3.35 -20.16
CA SER A 15 -20.75 -2.10 -19.68
C SER A 15 -19.43 -2.50 -19.03
N SER A 16 -18.37 -2.51 -19.83
CA SER A 16 -17.02 -2.47 -19.33
C SER A 16 -16.94 -1.19 -18.51
N ILE A 17 -17.13 -1.29 -17.19
CA ILE A 17 -16.79 -0.22 -16.26
C ILE A 17 -15.29 -0.04 -16.48
N TYR A 18 -14.93 0.93 -17.32
CA TYR A 18 -13.56 1.39 -17.41
C TYR A 18 -13.23 1.89 -16.00
N ALA A 19 -12.52 1.06 -15.24
CA ALA A 19 -12.02 1.45 -13.94
C ALA A 19 -11.26 2.75 -14.14
N GLN A 20 -11.73 3.85 -13.54
CA GLN A 20 -11.10 5.15 -13.70
C GLN A 20 -9.65 5.04 -13.23
N THR A 21 -8.71 5.27 -14.14
CA THR A 21 -7.29 5.22 -13.82
C THR A 21 -6.74 6.62 -13.53
N GLY A 22 -5.84 6.70 -12.55
CA GLY A 22 -5.23 7.94 -12.11
C GLY A 22 -6.25 8.95 -11.56
N PHE A 23 -5.90 10.23 -11.69
CA PHE A 23 -6.77 11.34 -11.26
C PHE A 23 -7.69 11.84 -12.38
N PRO A 24 -8.79 12.55 -12.01
CA PRO A 24 -9.64 13.22 -12.98
C PRO A 24 -8.86 14.17 -13.90
N LYS A 25 -9.29 14.35 -15.16
CA LYS A 25 -8.59 15.18 -16.16
C LYS A 25 -8.22 16.58 -15.64
N LYS A 26 -9.12 17.22 -14.87
CA LYS A 26 -8.91 18.54 -14.25
C LYS A 26 -7.67 18.62 -13.36
N TYR A 27 -7.22 17.50 -12.77
CA TYR A 27 -6.00 17.47 -11.97
C TYR A 27 -4.76 17.88 -12.78
N TYR A 28 -4.67 17.44 -14.02
CA TYR A 28 -3.46 17.62 -14.83
C TYR A 28 -3.30 19.04 -15.38
N SER A 29 -4.34 19.88 -15.27
CA SER A 29 -4.29 21.31 -15.59
C SER A 29 -4.03 22.20 -14.35
N LEU A 30 -3.89 21.62 -13.16
CA LEU A 30 -3.61 22.38 -11.94
C LEU A 30 -2.18 22.92 -11.90
N SER A 31 -1.98 24.06 -11.23
CA SER A 31 -0.64 24.53 -10.90
C SER A 31 0.10 23.51 -10.02
N THR A 32 1.43 23.56 -9.99
CA THR A 32 2.24 22.66 -9.16
C THR A 32 1.83 22.70 -7.68
N LYS A 33 1.50 23.88 -7.15
CA LYS A 33 1.08 24.04 -5.74
C LYS A 33 -0.26 23.37 -5.47
N GLU A 34 -1.25 23.59 -6.35
CA GLU A 34 -2.58 23.00 -6.22
C GLU A 34 -2.57 21.49 -6.41
N ALA A 35 -1.80 20.99 -7.38
CA ALA A 35 -1.64 19.56 -7.63
C ALA A 35 -1.07 18.83 -6.40
N LYS A 36 -0.02 19.39 -5.76
CA LYS A 36 0.54 18.83 -4.51
C LYS A 36 -0.48 18.82 -3.37
N LYS A 37 -1.23 19.90 -3.18
CA LYS A 37 -2.28 19.99 -2.16
C LYS A 37 -3.37 18.94 -2.40
N TYR A 38 -3.83 18.81 -3.65
CA TYR A 38 -4.80 17.79 -4.05
C TYR A 38 -4.27 16.39 -3.78
N PHE A 39 -3.05 16.08 -4.23
CA PHE A 39 -2.40 14.79 -4.05
C PHE A 39 -2.36 14.37 -2.59
N ILE A 40 -1.87 15.25 -1.71
CA ILE A 40 -1.77 14.97 -0.27
C ILE A 40 -3.16 14.73 0.31
N LYS A 41 -4.12 15.63 0.07
CA LYS A 41 -5.49 15.51 0.59
C LYS A 41 -6.18 14.24 0.11
N TYR A 42 -5.95 13.85 -1.14
CA TYR A 42 -6.54 12.65 -1.73
C TYR A 42 -6.02 11.37 -1.06
N PHE A 43 -4.72 11.31 -0.78
CA PHE A 43 -4.07 10.09 -0.31
C PHE A 43 -4.11 9.88 1.21
N ILE A 44 -4.18 10.94 2.02
CA ILE A 44 -4.30 10.84 3.49
C ILE A 44 -5.37 9.81 3.91
N PRO A 45 -6.66 9.97 3.57
CA PRO A 45 -7.70 9.07 4.06
C PRO A 45 -7.52 7.63 3.56
N LYS A 46 -6.93 7.43 2.37
CA LYS A 46 -6.71 6.10 1.79
C LYS A 46 -5.58 5.34 2.49
N ILE A 47 -4.50 6.04 2.81
CA ILE A 47 -3.38 5.49 3.56
C ILE A 47 -3.79 5.20 4.99
N GLU A 48 -4.52 6.11 5.64
CA GLU A 48 -5.08 5.88 6.98
C GLU A 48 -6.01 4.67 7.00
N ASN A 49 -6.93 4.57 6.04
CA ASN A 49 -7.85 3.44 5.95
C ASN A 49 -7.11 2.09 5.80
N GLU A 50 -6.04 2.04 5.00
CA GLU A 50 -5.24 0.82 4.89
C GLU A 50 -4.46 0.52 6.18
N ASN A 51 -3.96 1.54 6.89
CA ASN A 51 -3.38 1.37 8.23
C ASN A 51 -4.41 0.84 9.24
N MET A 52 -5.66 1.28 9.19
CA MET A 52 -6.71 0.75 10.06
C MET A 52 -6.94 -0.74 9.85
N LYS A 53 -6.91 -1.22 8.59
CA LYS A 53 -6.97 -2.66 8.31
C LYS A 53 -5.77 -3.42 8.87
N ILE A 54 -4.57 -2.83 8.78
CA ILE A 54 -3.35 -3.41 9.35
C ILE A 54 -3.44 -3.47 10.88
N LEU A 55 -4.00 -2.44 11.53
CA LEU A 55 -4.22 -2.43 12.98
C LEU A 55 -5.26 -3.46 13.40
N ALA A 56 -6.32 -3.70 12.60
CA ALA A 56 -7.28 -4.78 12.86
C ALA A 56 -6.61 -6.16 12.77
N ASP A 57 -5.77 -6.39 11.76
CA ASP A 57 -4.94 -7.61 11.67
C ASP A 57 -4.03 -7.76 12.89
N ARG A 58 -3.44 -6.65 13.36
CA ARG A 58 -2.55 -6.63 14.51
C ARG A 58 -3.28 -6.96 15.80
N LEU A 59 -4.43 -6.32 16.05
CA LEU A 59 -5.26 -6.53 17.24
C LEU A 59 -5.70 -8.00 17.35
N PHE A 60 -6.06 -8.62 16.22
CA PHE A 60 -6.35 -10.06 16.19
C PHE A 60 -5.18 -10.89 16.71
N ILE A 61 -3.93 -10.59 16.32
CA ILE A 61 -2.75 -11.29 16.83
C ILE A 61 -2.47 -10.97 18.29
N GLU A 62 -2.63 -9.71 18.71
CA GLU A 62 -2.43 -9.29 20.11
C GLU A 62 -3.37 -10.05 21.05
N ASN A 63 -4.62 -10.25 20.66
CA ASN A 63 -5.60 -11.04 21.41
C ASN A 63 -5.24 -12.53 21.53
N LEU A 64 -4.37 -13.06 20.64
CA LEU A 64 -3.92 -14.45 20.70
C LEU A 64 -2.68 -14.66 21.58
N VAL A 65 -1.95 -13.59 21.95
CA VAL A 65 -0.66 -13.72 22.66
C VAL A 65 -0.83 -14.42 24.02
N ASN A 66 -1.89 -14.09 24.75
CA ASN A 66 -2.17 -14.62 26.09
C ASN A 66 -3.41 -15.55 26.11
N ALA A 67 -3.96 -15.89 24.95
CA ALA A 67 -5.12 -16.77 24.83
C ALA A 67 -4.69 -18.20 24.49
N PRO A 68 -5.54 -19.21 24.75
CA PRO A 68 -5.36 -20.55 24.20
C PRO A 68 -5.19 -20.50 22.68
N LYS A 69 -4.31 -21.35 22.16
CA LYS A 69 -4.10 -21.44 20.70
C LYS A 69 -5.42 -21.77 20.01
N PRO A 70 -5.76 -21.09 18.90
CA PRO A 70 -6.93 -21.44 18.10
C PRO A 70 -6.90 -22.92 17.70
N VAL A 71 -8.03 -23.61 17.89
CA VAL A 71 -8.20 -25.00 17.48
C VAL A 71 -8.36 -25.07 15.96
N GLU A 72 -7.75 -26.08 15.34
CA GLU A 72 -7.87 -26.32 13.90
C GLU A 72 -9.34 -26.39 13.45
N GLY A 73 -9.64 -25.84 12.27
CA GLY A 73 -11.00 -25.75 11.74
C GLY A 73 -11.83 -24.56 12.26
N THR A 74 -11.43 -23.90 13.34
CA THR A 74 -12.15 -22.71 13.84
C THR A 74 -11.95 -21.48 12.94
N PRO A 75 -12.89 -20.51 12.96
CA PRO A 75 -12.72 -19.23 12.25
C PRO A 75 -11.42 -18.51 12.64
N SER A 76 -11.04 -18.54 13.92
CA SER A 76 -9.79 -17.94 14.41
C SER A 76 -8.55 -18.63 13.84
N TYR A 77 -8.56 -19.96 13.76
CA TYR A 77 -7.45 -20.70 13.14
C TYR A 77 -7.31 -20.39 11.65
N LYS A 78 -8.44 -20.38 10.92
CA LYS A 78 -8.45 -20.00 9.49
C LYS A 78 -7.96 -18.56 9.28
N ARG A 79 -8.41 -17.63 10.12
CA ARG A 79 -7.96 -16.23 10.10
C ARG A 79 -6.46 -16.12 10.34
N LEU A 80 -5.92 -16.88 11.29
CA LEU A 80 -4.48 -16.92 11.56
C LEU A 80 -3.69 -17.49 10.36
N GLN A 81 -4.20 -18.53 9.69
CA GLN A 81 -3.61 -19.07 8.46
C GLN A 81 -3.63 -18.05 7.31
N ASP A 82 -4.70 -17.28 7.17
CA ASP A 82 -4.78 -16.22 6.15
C ASP A 82 -3.73 -15.13 6.40
N LEU A 83 -3.54 -14.73 7.67
CA LEU A 83 -2.48 -13.78 8.05
C LEU A 83 -1.09 -14.37 7.84
N GLN A 84 -0.88 -15.65 8.16
CA GLN A 84 0.38 -16.36 7.91
C GLN A 84 0.76 -16.26 6.43
N LYS A 85 -0.18 -16.55 5.53
CA LYS A 85 0.01 -16.44 4.06
C LYS A 85 0.23 -14.99 3.63
N LYS A 86 -0.64 -14.07 4.06
CA LYS A 86 -0.58 -12.64 3.71
C LYS A 86 0.77 -12.03 4.04
N TYR A 87 1.24 -12.27 5.26
CA TYR A 87 2.49 -11.71 5.79
C TYR A 87 3.70 -12.63 5.59
N LYS A 88 3.58 -13.78 4.92
CA LYS A 88 4.66 -14.74 4.61
C LYS A 88 5.42 -15.25 5.85
N ILE A 89 4.70 -15.58 6.91
CA ILE A 89 5.29 -16.09 8.16
C ILE A 89 5.33 -17.62 8.09
N LYS A 90 6.45 -18.24 8.48
CA LYS A 90 6.62 -19.69 8.38
C LYS A 90 5.83 -20.42 9.48
N ASP A 91 6.05 -20.02 10.73
CA ASP A 91 5.42 -20.63 11.89
C ASP A 91 4.10 -19.92 12.22
N LEU A 92 3.00 -20.69 12.22
CA LEU A 92 1.64 -20.21 12.44
C LEU A 92 1.45 -19.58 13.83
N PHE A 93 2.14 -20.08 14.85
CA PHE A 93 1.97 -19.66 16.24
C PHE A 93 3.07 -18.73 16.75
N ASN A 94 3.96 -18.26 15.86
CA ASN A 94 5.02 -17.31 16.23
C ASN A 94 4.48 -15.87 16.29
N TYR A 95 3.61 -15.59 17.25
CA TYR A 95 2.96 -14.28 17.41
C TYR A 95 3.96 -13.10 17.51
N PRO A 96 5.13 -13.21 18.18
CA PRO A 96 6.12 -12.13 18.16
C PRO A 96 6.56 -11.74 16.73
N LYS A 97 6.73 -12.71 15.83
CA LYS A 97 7.07 -12.46 14.43
C LYS A 97 5.92 -11.83 13.64
N PHE A 98 4.67 -12.20 13.94
CA PHE A 98 3.50 -11.49 13.42
C PHE A 98 3.53 -10.03 13.86
N LEU A 99 3.70 -9.75 15.15
CA LEU A 99 3.70 -8.39 15.69
C LEU A 99 4.86 -7.51 15.19
N VAL A 100 5.99 -8.10 14.76
CA VAL A 100 7.04 -7.33 14.07
C VAL A 100 6.61 -6.95 12.63
N ARG A 101 5.88 -7.84 11.94
CA ARG A 101 5.42 -7.64 10.55
C ARG A 101 4.19 -6.77 10.43
N ILE A 102 3.21 -6.98 11.30
CA ILE A 102 1.88 -6.39 11.21
C ILE A 102 1.84 -5.13 12.08
N ASP A 103 2.14 -4.00 11.46
CA ASP A 103 2.04 -2.69 12.09
C ASP A 103 1.95 -1.60 11.01
N ILE A 104 1.59 -0.39 11.42
CA ILE A 104 1.30 0.75 10.54
C ILE A 104 2.51 1.17 9.71
N ILE A 105 2.27 1.73 8.53
CA ILE A 105 3.25 2.51 7.79
C ILE A 105 2.94 3.99 8.09
N PRO A 106 3.91 4.82 8.53
CA PRO A 106 3.66 6.23 8.78
C PRO A 106 3.02 6.90 7.56
N PRO A 107 1.86 7.59 7.71
CA PRO A 107 1.24 8.30 6.61
C PRO A 107 2.19 9.23 5.86
N SER A 108 3.07 9.93 6.58
CA SER A 108 4.05 10.86 5.99
C SER A 108 5.05 10.15 5.09
N LEU A 109 5.51 8.95 5.47
CA LEU A 109 6.43 8.14 4.65
C LEU A 109 5.71 7.62 3.40
N ALA A 110 4.52 7.06 3.56
CA ALA A 110 3.74 6.56 2.44
C ALA A 110 3.40 7.67 1.43
N LEU A 111 3.04 8.87 1.89
CA LEU A 111 2.82 10.04 1.06
C LEU A 111 4.08 10.50 0.33
N ALA A 112 5.22 10.55 1.04
CA ALA A 112 6.48 10.95 0.44
C ALA A 112 6.92 9.98 -0.66
N GLN A 113 6.86 8.68 -0.40
CA GLN A 113 7.17 7.67 -1.42
C GLN A 113 6.16 7.72 -2.56
N ALA A 114 4.86 7.84 -2.28
CA ALA A 114 3.85 7.99 -3.34
C ALA A 114 4.13 9.21 -4.23
N ALA A 115 4.48 10.36 -3.64
CA ALA A 115 4.80 11.58 -4.38
C ALA A 115 6.08 11.42 -5.23
N THR A 116 7.13 10.80 -4.67
CA THR A 116 8.39 10.55 -5.37
C THR A 116 8.21 9.55 -6.52
N GLU A 117 7.60 8.39 -6.27
CA GLU A 117 7.47 7.32 -7.26
C GLU A 117 6.48 7.65 -8.39
N SER A 118 5.40 8.39 -8.08
CA SER A 118 4.39 8.75 -9.08
C SER A 118 4.64 10.10 -9.76
N GLY A 119 5.69 10.83 -9.35
CA GLY A 119 5.89 12.21 -9.79
C GLY A 119 4.68 13.10 -9.46
N TRP A 120 4.17 13.00 -8.23
CA TRP A 120 2.92 13.64 -7.80
C TRP A 120 1.72 13.26 -8.70
N GLY A 121 1.56 11.97 -9.00
CA GLY A 121 0.45 11.46 -9.80
C GLY A 121 0.52 11.80 -11.30
N LYS A 122 1.63 12.35 -11.78
CA LYS A 122 1.79 12.73 -13.20
C LYS A 122 2.44 11.63 -14.05
N SER A 123 3.06 10.62 -13.42
CA SER A 123 3.72 9.53 -14.14
C SER A 123 2.74 8.74 -14.99
N ARG A 124 3.24 8.18 -16.09
CA ARG A 124 2.43 7.33 -16.98
C ARG A 124 1.84 6.13 -16.24
N PHE A 125 2.63 5.46 -15.40
CA PHE A 125 2.18 4.29 -14.64
C PHE A 125 1.08 4.62 -13.63
N PHE A 126 1.09 5.83 -13.07
CA PHE A 126 -0.03 6.30 -12.25
C PHE A 126 -1.30 6.48 -13.09
N LYS A 127 -1.18 7.19 -14.22
CA LYS A 127 -2.31 7.55 -15.09
C LYS A 127 -2.98 6.36 -15.78
N GLU A 128 -2.19 5.39 -16.23
CA GLU A 128 -2.69 4.28 -17.06
C GLU A 128 -2.82 2.97 -16.29
N ALA A 129 -2.10 2.79 -15.18
CA ALA A 129 -2.01 1.51 -14.48
C ALA A 129 -2.40 1.59 -12.99
N ASN A 130 -2.82 2.76 -12.49
CA ASN A 130 -3.04 3.01 -11.06
C ASN A 130 -1.83 2.60 -10.18
N ASN A 131 -0.64 2.57 -10.77
CA ASN A 131 0.55 2.07 -10.11
C ASN A 131 1.35 3.23 -9.53
N ILE A 132 1.11 3.48 -8.25
CA ILE A 132 1.67 4.63 -7.52
C ILE A 132 3.15 4.43 -7.21
N PHE A 133 3.55 3.18 -6.95
CA PHE A 133 4.82 2.83 -6.31
C PHE A 133 5.78 2.05 -7.22
N GLY A 134 5.53 2.03 -8.54
CA GLY A 134 6.40 1.37 -9.51
C GLY A 134 6.45 -0.16 -9.37
N HIS A 135 5.35 -0.81 -8.94
CA HIS A 135 5.34 -2.25 -8.76
C HIS A 135 5.49 -2.99 -10.09
N TRP A 136 6.44 -3.91 -10.14
CA TRP A 136 6.59 -4.87 -11.23
C TRP A 136 5.73 -6.12 -11.01
N THR A 137 5.41 -6.80 -12.11
CA THR A 137 4.74 -8.11 -12.14
C THR A 137 5.30 -8.96 -13.27
N TYR A 138 5.27 -10.28 -13.12
CA TYR A 138 5.55 -11.23 -14.21
C TYR A 138 4.26 -11.88 -14.74
N ASN A 139 3.11 -11.57 -14.11
CA ASN A 139 1.82 -12.05 -14.56
C ASN A 139 1.29 -11.13 -15.67
N ALA A 140 1.24 -11.65 -16.91
CA ALA A 140 0.76 -10.95 -18.08
C ALA A 140 -0.71 -10.50 -17.97
N LYS A 141 -1.56 -11.21 -17.21
CA LYS A 141 -2.98 -10.86 -17.05
C LYS A 141 -3.23 -9.54 -16.32
N ILE A 142 -2.23 -9.07 -15.56
CA ILE A 142 -2.31 -7.84 -14.74
C ILE A 142 -1.13 -6.92 -15.01
N GLY A 143 -0.51 -7.03 -16.18
CA GLY A 143 0.72 -6.34 -16.53
C GLY A 143 0.57 -5.47 -17.78
N MET A 144 1.23 -4.31 -17.76
CA MET A 144 1.41 -3.40 -18.88
C MET A 144 2.89 -3.41 -19.30
N LEU A 145 3.17 -3.37 -20.61
CA LEU A 145 4.54 -3.25 -21.09
C LEU A 145 5.10 -1.84 -20.77
N PRO A 146 6.28 -1.74 -20.14
CA PRO A 146 6.97 -0.46 -20.04
C PRO A 146 7.45 -0.02 -21.44
N LEU A 147 7.42 1.29 -21.73
CA LEU A 147 7.86 1.82 -23.03
C LEU A 147 9.35 1.59 -23.28
N GLN A 148 10.12 1.67 -22.20
CA GLN A 148 11.54 1.41 -22.20
C GLN A 148 11.75 0.23 -21.26
N ARG A 149 12.05 -0.93 -21.85
CA ARG A 149 12.42 -2.14 -21.13
C ARG A 149 13.82 -2.49 -21.56
N GLU A 150 14.74 -2.60 -20.60
CA GLU A 150 16.08 -3.09 -20.88
C GLU A 150 16.01 -4.46 -21.57
N GLU A 151 16.95 -4.68 -22.49
CA GLU A 151 17.05 -5.92 -23.23
C GLU A 151 17.17 -7.12 -22.27
N GLY A 152 16.46 -8.20 -22.57
CA GLY A 152 16.42 -9.41 -21.74
C GLY A 152 15.51 -9.35 -20.51
N LYS A 153 14.98 -8.19 -20.10
CA LYS A 153 14.01 -8.12 -18.99
C LYS A 153 12.62 -8.56 -19.44
N LYS A 154 11.96 -9.41 -18.64
CA LYS A 154 10.59 -9.91 -18.90
C LYS A 154 9.53 -9.35 -17.95
N HIS A 155 9.90 -8.43 -17.06
CA HIS A 155 8.95 -7.84 -16.12
C HIS A 155 7.98 -6.88 -16.84
N LEU A 156 6.79 -6.76 -16.27
CA LEU A 156 5.72 -5.85 -16.68
C LEU A 156 5.42 -4.88 -15.54
N VAL A 157 4.88 -3.71 -15.88
CA VAL A 157 4.31 -2.77 -14.90
C VAL A 157 3.01 -3.35 -14.41
N ARG A 158 2.86 -3.53 -13.10
CA ARG A 158 1.60 -4.03 -12.55
C ARG A 158 0.48 -3.01 -12.77
N VAL A 159 -0.65 -3.47 -13.29
CA VAL A 159 -1.90 -2.73 -13.40
C VAL A 159 -2.74 -3.03 -12.17
N PHE A 160 -3.23 -1.97 -11.51
CA PHE A 160 -4.09 -2.08 -10.34
C PHE A 160 -5.54 -1.68 -10.70
N PRO A 161 -6.55 -2.35 -10.11
CA PRO A 161 -7.94 -2.00 -10.34
C PRO A 161 -8.28 -0.58 -9.85
N ASN A 162 -7.59 -0.09 -8.81
CA ASN A 162 -7.72 1.26 -8.27
C ASN A 162 -6.46 1.65 -7.48
N LEU A 163 -6.38 2.92 -7.08
CA LEU A 163 -5.24 3.47 -6.34
C LEU A 163 -5.11 2.84 -4.94
N GLU A 164 -6.22 2.47 -4.30
CA GLU A 164 -6.25 1.78 -3.00
C GLU A 164 -5.57 0.42 -3.06
N ALA A 165 -5.79 -0.35 -4.12
CA ALA A 165 -5.13 -1.63 -4.33
C ALA A 165 -3.61 -1.48 -4.48
N SER A 166 -3.15 -0.39 -5.09
CA SER A 166 -1.72 -0.05 -5.17
C SER A 166 -1.15 0.32 -3.78
N ILE A 167 -1.89 1.09 -2.97
CA ILE A 167 -1.52 1.42 -1.59
C ILE A 167 -1.41 0.15 -0.74
N ALA A 168 -2.42 -0.72 -0.77
CA ALA A 168 -2.44 -1.97 -0.04
C ALA A 168 -1.26 -2.88 -0.41
N ALA A 169 -0.94 -3.00 -1.71
CA ALA A 169 0.20 -3.78 -2.18
C ALA A 169 1.54 -3.23 -1.67
N TYR A 170 1.71 -1.91 -1.69
CA TYR A 170 2.93 -1.24 -1.21
C TYR A 170 3.10 -1.42 0.30
N MET A 171 2.06 -1.15 1.10
CA MET A 171 2.14 -1.26 2.56
C MET A 171 2.37 -2.71 2.99
N LEU A 172 1.72 -3.66 2.31
CA LEU A 172 1.97 -5.08 2.52
C LEU A 172 3.41 -5.47 2.16
N ASN A 173 4.00 -4.91 1.11
CA ASN A 173 5.39 -5.14 0.73
C ASN A 173 6.35 -4.75 1.85
N LEU A 174 6.19 -3.56 2.43
CA LEU A 174 6.98 -3.10 3.59
C LEU A 174 6.80 -4.02 4.82
N ASN A 175 5.59 -4.54 5.00
CA ASN A 175 5.26 -5.41 6.13
C ASN A 175 5.72 -6.88 5.98
N ARG A 176 5.97 -7.38 4.77
CA ARG A 176 6.30 -8.81 4.57
C ARG A 176 7.66 -9.11 3.95
N THR A 177 8.23 -8.20 3.18
CA THR A 177 9.44 -8.50 2.38
C THR A 177 10.71 -8.36 3.22
N VAL A 178 11.69 -9.24 3.00
CA VAL A 178 12.94 -9.29 3.79
C VAL A 178 13.76 -8.01 3.66
N ALA A 179 13.75 -7.36 2.49
CA ALA A 179 14.45 -6.09 2.24
C ALA A 179 14.12 -4.99 3.27
N TYR A 180 12.91 -5.02 3.84
CA TYR A 180 12.42 -4.02 4.80
C TYR A 180 12.46 -4.49 6.26
N ALA A 181 13.30 -5.47 6.59
CA ALA A 181 13.46 -5.92 7.98
C ALA A 181 13.91 -4.79 8.92
N LYS A 182 14.89 -3.98 8.50
CA LYS A 182 15.38 -2.82 9.29
C LYS A 182 14.27 -1.81 9.59
N PHE A 183 13.42 -1.52 8.61
CA PHE A 183 12.23 -0.67 8.79
C PHE A 183 11.32 -1.20 9.90
N ARG A 184 10.98 -2.49 9.85
CA ARG A 184 10.09 -3.11 10.84
C ARG A 184 10.68 -3.16 12.24
N ILE A 185 11.99 -3.37 12.36
CA ILE A 185 12.70 -3.35 13.65
C ILE A 185 12.63 -1.94 14.26
N LYS A 186 13.04 -0.91 13.50
CA LYS A 186 13.01 0.49 13.98
C LYS A 186 11.59 0.97 14.31
N ARG A 187 10.60 0.51 13.55
CA ARG A 187 9.18 0.76 13.85
C ARG A 187 8.75 0.10 15.15
N ARG A 188 9.14 -1.16 15.37
CA ARG A 188 8.84 -1.89 16.61
C ARG A 188 9.45 -1.19 17.83
N GLU A 189 10.69 -0.72 17.72
CA GLU A 189 11.35 0.07 18.78
C GLU A 189 10.52 1.31 19.14
N ALA A 190 10.10 2.09 18.13
CA ALA A 190 9.25 3.26 18.36
C ALA A 190 7.94 2.88 19.07
N ARG A 191 7.30 1.77 18.67
CA ARG A 191 6.07 1.28 19.30
C ARG A 191 6.26 0.86 20.75
N ILE A 192 7.31 0.10 21.05
CA ILE A 192 7.61 -0.36 22.42
C ILE A 192 7.89 0.83 23.34
N ASN A 193 8.60 1.84 22.82
CA ASN A 193 8.95 3.03 23.58
C ASN A 193 7.81 4.06 23.66
N GLY A 194 6.60 3.73 23.20
CA GLY A 194 5.45 4.66 23.15
C GLY A 194 5.70 5.92 22.31
N SER A 195 6.72 5.91 21.47
CA SER A 195 7.14 7.06 20.67
C SER A 195 6.37 7.14 19.36
N LEU A 196 6.27 8.36 18.81
CA LEU A 196 5.69 8.56 17.49
C LEU A 196 6.39 7.69 16.44
N ILE A 197 5.63 6.84 15.76
CA ILE A 197 6.07 6.04 14.61
C ILE A 197 6.19 6.99 13.40
N SER A 198 7.31 7.71 13.36
CA SER A 198 7.54 8.83 12.46
C SER A 198 8.10 8.40 11.11
N GLY A 199 7.51 8.87 10.02
CA GLY A 199 8.04 8.66 8.68
C GLY A 199 9.40 9.34 8.46
N LEU A 200 9.66 10.48 9.13
CA LEU A 200 10.97 11.14 9.07
C LEU A 200 12.08 10.27 9.68
N LYS A 201 11.81 9.57 10.78
CA LYS A 201 12.77 8.63 11.40
C LYS A 201 12.89 7.32 10.61
N LEU A 202 11.77 6.81 10.10
CA LEU A 202 11.74 5.50 9.43
C LEU A 202 12.21 5.55 7.97
N CYS A 203 12.15 6.70 7.30
CA CYS A 203 12.68 6.84 5.93
C CYS A 203 14.18 6.53 5.84
N GLU A 204 14.93 6.69 6.94
CA GLU A 204 16.37 6.36 7.03
C GLU A 204 16.66 4.88 6.73
N THR A 205 15.66 4.01 6.85
CA THR A 205 15.77 2.57 6.57
C THR A 205 15.43 2.20 5.12
N MET A 206 15.02 3.16 4.29
CA MET A 206 14.52 2.94 2.91
C MET A 206 15.61 2.86 1.84
N THR A 207 16.88 2.67 2.22
CA THR A 207 18.00 2.60 1.25
C THR A 207 17.88 1.46 0.24
N LYS A 208 17.17 0.38 0.57
CA LYS A 208 16.92 -0.75 -0.35
C LYS A 208 15.69 -0.59 -1.23
N TYR A 209 14.96 0.51 -1.09
CA TYR A 209 13.75 0.73 -1.87
C TYR A 209 14.05 1.20 -3.30
N SER A 210 15.14 1.95 -3.49
CA SER A 210 15.56 2.52 -4.77
C SER A 210 17.03 2.25 -5.05
N ALA A 211 17.38 2.13 -6.33
CA ALA A 211 18.76 1.89 -6.78
C ALA A 211 19.73 3.01 -6.36
N ILE A 212 19.24 4.25 -6.21
CA ILE A 212 20.06 5.40 -5.78
C ILE A 212 20.32 5.42 -4.25
N GLY A 213 19.85 4.42 -3.51
CA GLY A 213 20.28 4.16 -2.14
C GLY A 213 20.01 5.30 -1.17
N TYR A 214 21.08 5.90 -0.62
CA TYR A 214 20.97 6.97 0.37
C TYR A 214 20.46 8.30 -0.22
N GLU A 215 20.70 8.57 -1.51
CA GLU A 215 20.14 9.76 -2.16
C GLU A 215 18.61 9.71 -2.17
N TYR A 216 18.03 8.51 -2.28
CA TYR A 216 16.59 8.31 -2.14
C TYR A 216 16.09 8.75 -0.75
N VAL A 217 16.82 8.38 0.31
CA VAL A 217 16.48 8.78 1.68
C VAL A 217 16.51 10.31 1.82
N LYS A 218 17.50 11.00 1.22
CA LYS A 218 17.55 12.47 1.22
C LYS A 218 16.33 13.08 0.52
N ILE A 219 15.91 12.52 -0.62
CA ILE A 219 14.70 12.95 -1.33
C ILE A 219 13.47 12.81 -0.42
N LEU A 220 13.28 11.65 0.21
CA LEU A 220 12.14 11.41 1.11
C LEU A 220 12.13 12.40 2.29
N ARG A 221 13.28 12.63 2.95
CA ARG A 221 13.39 13.62 4.02
C ARG A 221 13.01 15.02 3.53
N SER A 222 13.46 15.40 2.34
CA SER A 222 13.14 16.69 1.73
C SER A 222 11.64 16.82 1.46
N VAL A 223 11.00 15.80 0.88
CA VAL A 223 9.56 15.79 0.61
C VAL A 223 8.76 15.87 1.92
N ILE A 224 9.12 15.09 2.94
CA ILE A 224 8.44 15.12 4.24
C ILE A 224 8.53 16.51 4.88
N ARG A 225 9.72 17.12 4.90
CA ARG A 225 9.95 18.43 5.53
C ARG A 225 9.28 19.56 4.76
N LYS A 226 9.51 19.67 3.45
CA LYS A 226 8.99 20.78 2.62
C LYS A 226 7.46 20.83 2.55
N ASN A 227 6.80 19.70 2.76
CA ASN A 227 5.34 19.61 2.74
C ASN A 227 4.73 19.43 4.14
N ASN A 228 5.53 19.59 5.20
CA ASN A 228 5.12 19.42 6.61
C ASN A 228 4.34 18.12 6.88
N LEU A 229 4.74 17.01 6.25
CA LEU A 229 3.97 15.76 6.30
C LEU A 229 4.02 15.10 7.68
N ILE A 230 4.96 15.50 8.55
CA ILE A 230 5.06 14.97 9.91
C ILE A 230 3.80 15.21 10.74
N GLU A 231 3.06 16.29 10.46
CA GLU A 231 1.82 16.59 11.16
C GLU A 231 0.75 15.53 10.91
N ILE A 232 0.78 14.89 9.73
CA ILE A 232 -0.14 13.80 9.39
C ILE A 232 0.15 12.56 10.24
N ASP A 233 1.43 12.29 10.57
CA ASP A 233 1.76 11.18 11.48
C ASP A 233 1.23 11.45 12.89
N LYS A 234 1.34 12.69 13.39
CA LYS A 234 0.83 13.08 14.71
C LYS A 234 -0.69 12.96 14.77
N ASN A 235 -1.39 13.57 13.81
CA ASN A 235 -2.84 13.52 13.73
C ASN A 235 -3.35 12.08 13.65
N PHE A 236 -2.68 11.23 12.86
CA PHE A 236 -3.03 9.82 12.78
C PHE A 236 -2.73 9.08 14.10
N HIS A 237 -1.63 9.39 14.78
CA HIS A 237 -1.30 8.83 16.08
C HIS A 237 -2.33 9.18 17.17
N GLU A 238 -2.76 10.43 17.23
CA GLU A 238 -3.83 10.88 18.14
C GLU A 238 -5.15 10.16 17.82
N LYS A 239 -5.52 10.12 16.53
CA LYS A 239 -6.72 9.44 16.05
C LYS A 239 -6.77 7.97 16.49
N ILE A 240 -5.67 7.22 16.38
CA ILE A 240 -5.66 5.80 16.79
C ILE A 240 -5.63 5.61 18.31
N ASN A 241 -5.10 6.57 19.07
CA ASN A 241 -5.12 6.51 20.53
C ASN A 241 -6.53 6.78 21.07
N ASN A 242 -7.29 7.65 20.42
CA ASN A 242 -8.69 7.94 20.78
C ASN A 242 -9.67 6.81 20.41
N LEU A 243 -9.22 5.77 19.70
CA LEU A 243 -10.02 4.60 19.35
C LEU A 243 -9.82 3.42 20.33
N LYS A 244 -8.89 3.54 21.28
CA LYS A 244 -8.62 2.55 22.32
C LYS A 244 -9.38 2.91 23.59
#